data_AF-A0A1Q8CQ82-F1
#
_entry.id   AF-A0A1Q8CQ82-F1
#
_cell.length_a   1.000
_cell.length_b   1.000
_cell.length_c   1.000
_cell.angle_alpha   90.00
_cell.angle_beta   90.00
_cell.angle_gamma   90.00
#
_symmetry.space_group_name_H-M   'P 1'
#
loop_
_entity.id
_entity.type
_entity.pdbx_description
1 polymer ?
#
loop_
_entity_poly.entity_id
_entity_poly.type
_entity_poly.pdbx_seq_one_letter_code
_entity_poly.pdbx_strand_id
1 'polypeptide(L)'
;MADLLVFASATLHHRACQVPEWSKQPLLAGAGQVSWKTNTLMLFGARSPGERDDRPLMVVNPFLEQVPLAATETGWDIATVPHLRRLGLRTPRQDFIVDAPIAGAQAHIHRAQVTVQLEGWADAWTGTATREVQDRIHELGGLIVGVTTAINPDELTQYDQLFALILSGELLFGWIPLAGTEDRQPLDTVTVPDSVTSYLLHWGERHASIAQVLAITDHALSESGAFDWATEQLFAETPQWPVEWRPVEEDPAAWYLLDPLAARFYFVRQHEDGWKLLAVLSRISGDGFATEPEARAWAEQVVLRRTDQHVFDWSRAAGTALPGSTLTGTAG
;
A
#
# COMPACT_ATOMS: atom_id res chain seq x y z
N MET A 1 42.77 -19.37 -8.50
CA MET A 1 41.76 -19.11 -9.54
C MET A 1 40.81 -18.10 -8.93
N ALA A 2 40.69 -16.91 -9.52
CA ALA A 2 39.71 -15.93 -9.08
C ALA A 2 38.39 -16.26 -9.79
N ASP A 3 37.35 -16.61 -9.02
CA ASP A 3 36.00 -16.74 -9.55
C ASP A 3 35.57 -15.39 -10.12
N LEU A 4 35.24 -15.38 -11.42
CA LEU A 4 34.69 -14.21 -12.10
C LEU A 4 33.25 -14.01 -11.61
N LEU A 5 33.02 -12.98 -10.80
CA LEU A 5 31.68 -12.47 -10.54
C LEU A 5 31.10 -11.92 -11.85
N VAL A 6 30.12 -12.63 -12.40
CA VAL A 6 29.38 -12.24 -13.62
C VAL A 6 28.00 -11.76 -13.21
N PHE A 7 27.58 -10.60 -13.74
CA PHE A 7 26.26 -10.02 -13.52
C PHE A 7 25.45 -10.06 -14.82
N ALA A 8 24.18 -10.42 -14.72
CA ALA A 8 23.21 -10.35 -15.82
C ALA A 8 22.29 -9.14 -15.60
N SER A 9 21.70 -8.58 -16.66
CA SER A 9 20.62 -7.60 -16.54
C SER A 9 19.37 -8.16 -17.21
N ALA A 10 18.22 -8.08 -16.55
CA ALA A 10 16.92 -8.36 -17.14
C ALA A 10 16.20 -7.02 -17.38
N THR A 11 15.78 -6.77 -18.62
CA THR A 11 15.10 -5.52 -19.02
C THR A 11 13.63 -5.78 -19.36
N LEU A 12 12.72 -4.94 -18.88
CA LEU A 12 11.32 -4.95 -19.33
C LEU A 12 11.19 -4.05 -20.56
N HIS A 13 10.85 -4.65 -21.70
CA HIS A 13 10.93 -4.05 -23.03
C HIS A 13 10.06 -2.79 -23.21
N HIS A 14 10.69 -1.62 -23.25
CA HIS A 14 10.22 -0.48 -24.06
C HIS A 14 11.20 -0.22 -25.20
N ARG A 15 10.76 0.41 -26.30
CA ARG A 15 11.60 0.75 -27.46
C ARG A 15 12.77 1.70 -27.11
N ALA A 16 12.69 2.38 -25.96
CA ALA A 16 13.72 3.27 -25.43
C ALA A 16 14.64 2.60 -24.39
N CYS A 17 14.34 1.38 -23.94
CA CYS A 17 15.16 0.67 -22.96
C CYS A 17 16.46 0.19 -23.59
N GLN A 18 17.51 0.10 -22.76
CA GLN A 18 18.79 -0.48 -23.20
C GLN A 18 18.64 -1.96 -23.53
N VAL A 19 19.49 -2.46 -24.43
CA VAL A 19 19.58 -3.89 -24.73
C VAL A 19 20.20 -4.59 -23.53
N PRO A 20 19.66 -5.74 -23.08
CA PRO A 20 20.29 -6.55 -22.04
C PRO A 20 21.78 -6.80 -22.34
N GLU A 21 22.65 -6.54 -21.38
CA GLU A 21 24.07 -6.79 -21.49
C GLU A 21 24.63 -7.53 -20.26
N TRP A 22 25.73 -8.25 -20.48
CA TRP A 22 26.50 -8.90 -19.43
C TRP A 22 27.59 -7.95 -18.96
N SER A 23 27.63 -7.70 -17.65
CA SER A 23 28.67 -6.84 -17.05
C SER A 23 29.51 -7.62 -16.05
N LYS A 24 30.82 -7.32 -16.04
CA LYS A 24 31.74 -7.77 -14.98
C LYS A 24 31.79 -6.78 -13.81
N GLN A 25 31.11 -5.64 -13.93
CA GLN A 25 31.03 -4.64 -12.88
C GLN A 25 29.64 -4.66 -12.24
N PRO A 26 29.56 -4.87 -10.91
CA PRO A 26 28.31 -5.17 -10.23
C PRO A 26 27.19 -4.14 -10.34
N LEU A 27 27.47 -2.84 -10.57
CA LEU A 27 26.47 -1.83 -10.20
C LEU A 27 26.50 -0.47 -10.91
N LEU A 28 27.50 -0.12 -11.73
CA LEU A 28 27.68 1.28 -12.16
C LEU A 28 27.81 1.50 -13.67
N ALA A 29 27.76 0.46 -14.49
CA ALA A 29 27.84 0.65 -15.95
C ALA A 29 26.64 1.41 -16.55
N GLY A 30 25.56 1.65 -15.77
CA GLY A 30 24.39 2.39 -16.23
C GLY A 30 23.64 3.19 -15.15
N ALA A 31 24.19 3.38 -13.95
CA ALA A 31 23.52 4.08 -12.83
C ALA A 31 23.39 5.61 -12.99
N GLY A 32 23.20 6.07 -14.23
CA GLY A 32 22.78 7.42 -14.61
C GLY A 32 22.07 7.41 -15.97
N GLN A 33 21.69 6.23 -16.46
CA GLN A 33 21.03 6.00 -17.75
C GLN A 33 19.74 5.19 -17.63
N VAL A 34 19.43 4.66 -16.43
CA VAL A 34 18.16 3.98 -16.16
C VAL A 34 17.17 5.00 -15.63
N SER A 35 15.95 4.99 -16.14
CA SER A 35 14.90 5.81 -15.56
C SER A 35 14.55 5.33 -14.16
N TRP A 36 14.30 6.28 -13.28
CA TRP A 36 13.79 6.04 -11.94
C TRP A 36 12.47 6.77 -11.77
N LYS A 37 11.67 6.29 -10.83
CA LYS A 37 10.40 6.89 -10.44
C LYS A 37 10.31 7.00 -8.93
N THR A 38 9.58 8.01 -8.48
CA THR A 38 9.33 8.26 -7.07
C THR A 38 7.90 8.63 -6.84
N ASN A 39 7.34 8.21 -5.72
CA ASN A 39 6.05 8.68 -5.22
C ASN A 39 6.20 9.05 -3.74
N THR A 40 5.65 10.20 -3.35
CA THR A 40 5.76 10.71 -1.98
C THR A 40 4.38 10.69 -1.34
N LEU A 41 4.24 9.99 -0.22
CA LEU A 41 2.98 9.75 0.47
C LEU A 41 3.17 9.78 2.00
N MET A 42 2.08 9.72 2.74
CA MET A 42 2.11 9.69 4.21
C MET A 42 1.89 8.25 4.69
N LEU A 43 2.91 7.60 5.23
CA LEU A 43 2.73 6.32 5.91
C LEU A 43 2.00 6.56 7.22
N PHE A 44 0.77 6.09 7.32
CA PHE A 44 -0.02 6.21 8.53
C PHE A 44 0.35 5.08 9.50
N GLY A 45 0.78 5.45 10.69
CA GLY A 45 1.06 4.52 11.79
C GLY A 45 0.33 4.93 13.06
N ALA A 46 0.30 4.04 14.04
CA ALA A 46 -0.15 4.34 15.38
C ALA A 46 1.00 4.10 16.37
N ARG A 47 1.25 5.08 17.25
CA ARG A 47 2.19 4.90 18.36
C ARG A 47 1.49 4.25 19.57
N SER A 48 0.23 4.63 19.78
CA SER A 48 -0.66 4.13 20.80
C SER A 48 -2.12 4.23 20.32
N PRO A 49 -3.08 3.50 20.93
CA PRO A 49 -4.49 3.63 20.58
C PRO A 49 -4.95 5.09 20.63
N GLY A 50 -5.42 5.62 19.49
CA GLY A 50 -5.85 7.02 19.36
C GLY A 50 -4.75 8.05 19.05
N GLU A 51 -3.48 7.66 19.03
CA GLU A 51 -2.36 8.53 18.67
C GLU A 51 -1.83 8.18 17.27
N ARG A 52 -2.07 9.10 16.33
CA ARG A 52 -1.52 9.01 14.96
C ARG A 52 -0.03 9.31 14.97
N ASP A 53 0.75 8.44 14.34
CA ASP A 53 2.14 8.64 14.02
C ASP A 53 2.35 8.58 12.50
N ASP A 54 1.88 9.64 11.85
CA ASP A 54 1.98 9.79 10.41
C ASP A 54 3.44 10.10 10.03
N ARG A 55 3.99 9.35 9.08
CA ARG A 55 5.39 9.48 8.66
C ARG A 55 5.51 9.74 7.15
N PRO A 56 6.24 10.78 6.74
CA PRO A 56 6.45 11.04 5.33
C PRO A 56 7.32 9.93 4.75
N LEU A 57 6.86 9.34 3.64
CA LEU A 57 7.52 8.27 2.92
C LEU A 57 7.73 8.70 1.46
N MET A 58 8.96 8.58 0.97
CA MET A 58 9.26 8.60 -0.45
C MET A 58 9.56 7.18 -0.91
N VAL A 59 8.69 6.61 -1.75
CA VAL A 59 8.95 5.33 -2.41
C VAL A 59 9.71 5.58 -3.70
N VAL A 60 10.78 4.85 -3.93
CA VAL A 60 11.67 4.97 -5.08
C VAL A 60 11.82 3.61 -5.76
N ASN A 61 11.66 3.59 -7.08
CA ASN A 61 12.21 2.51 -7.90
C ASN A 61 13.37 3.08 -8.73
N PRO A 62 14.64 2.79 -8.35
CA PRO A 62 15.81 3.30 -9.05
C PRO A 62 16.10 2.57 -10.37
N PHE A 63 15.32 1.55 -10.69
CA PHE A 63 15.61 0.52 -11.68
C PHE A 63 14.37 0.14 -12.47
N LEU A 64 13.60 1.13 -12.94
CA LEU A 64 12.30 0.88 -13.55
C LEU A 64 12.41 0.04 -14.84
N GLU A 65 13.49 0.22 -15.59
CA GLU A 65 13.67 -0.39 -16.91
C GLU A 65 14.60 -1.60 -16.91
N GLN A 66 15.44 -1.76 -15.87
CA GLN A 66 16.37 -2.86 -15.77
C GLN A 66 16.55 -3.28 -14.31
N VAL A 67 16.70 -4.57 -14.06
CA VAL A 67 17.14 -5.07 -12.74
C VAL A 67 18.44 -5.84 -12.93
N PRO A 68 19.54 -5.45 -12.25
CA PRO A 68 20.77 -6.21 -12.32
C PRO A 68 20.63 -7.46 -11.43
N LEU A 69 21.19 -8.56 -11.91
CA LEU A 69 21.17 -9.87 -11.31
C LEU A 69 22.60 -10.32 -11.01
N ALA A 70 22.81 -10.88 -9.83
CA ALA A 70 24.05 -11.51 -9.42
C ALA A 70 23.86 -13.03 -9.41
N ALA A 71 24.86 -13.75 -9.89
CA ALA A 71 24.88 -15.20 -9.75
C ALA A 71 25.00 -15.60 -8.26
N THR A 72 24.25 -16.61 -7.86
CA THR A 72 24.32 -17.26 -6.55
C THR A 72 24.66 -18.75 -6.74
N GLU A 73 24.91 -19.48 -5.65
CA GLU A 73 25.19 -20.93 -5.73
C GLU A 73 24.04 -21.72 -6.36
N THR A 74 22.80 -21.25 -6.22
CA THR A 74 21.59 -21.95 -6.66
C THR A 74 20.87 -21.27 -7.84
N GLY A 75 21.38 -20.15 -8.36
CA GLY A 75 20.73 -19.44 -9.45
C GLY A 75 21.15 -17.97 -9.59
N TRP A 76 20.15 -17.08 -9.66
CA TRP A 76 20.32 -15.65 -9.82
C TRP A 76 19.49 -14.92 -8.77
N ASP A 77 20.00 -13.80 -8.27
CA ASP A 77 19.30 -12.93 -7.32
C ASP A 77 19.46 -11.45 -7.72
N ILE A 78 18.57 -10.58 -7.24
CA ILE A 78 18.59 -9.15 -7.54
C ILE A 78 19.80 -8.49 -6.85
N ALA A 79 20.74 -7.99 -7.66
CA ALA A 79 22.02 -7.47 -7.19
C ALA A 79 21.93 -6.10 -6.49
N THR A 80 20.82 -5.37 -6.66
CA THR A 80 20.64 -4.01 -6.08
C THR A 80 20.39 -4.06 -4.58
N VAL A 81 19.64 -5.06 -4.12
CA VAL A 81 19.25 -5.21 -2.72
C VAL A 81 20.47 -5.28 -1.78
N PRO A 82 21.50 -6.12 -2.03
CA PRO A 82 22.71 -6.12 -1.23
C PRO A 82 23.45 -4.78 -1.20
N HIS A 83 23.43 -4.01 -2.29
CA HIS A 83 24.11 -2.71 -2.33
C HIS A 83 23.37 -1.67 -1.50
N LEU A 84 22.06 -1.55 -1.66
CA LEU A 84 21.23 -0.64 -0.86
C LEU A 84 21.33 -0.97 0.63
N ARG A 85 21.42 -2.25 0.98
CA ARG A 85 21.67 -2.67 2.37
C ARG A 85 23.00 -2.19 2.94
N ARG A 86 24.06 -2.15 2.12
CA ARG A 86 25.36 -1.58 2.54
C ARG A 86 25.30 -0.07 2.74
N LEU A 87 24.38 0.62 2.05
CA LEU A 87 24.09 2.03 2.29
C LEU A 87 23.25 2.25 3.55
N GLY A 88 22.93 1.21 4.32
CA GLY A 88 22.18 1.33 5.58
C GLY A 88 20.67 1.16 5.45
N LEU A 89 20.13 0.96 4.24
CA LEU A 89 18.72 0.57 4.10
C LEU A 89 18.49 -0.84 4.64
N ARG A 90 17.30 -1.10 5.20
CA ARG A 90 16.98 -2.37 5.84
C ARG A 90 15.59 -2.83 5.40
N THR A 91 15.37 -4.14 5.34
CA THR A 91 14.00 -4.65 5.21
C THR A 91 13.25 -4.27 6.50
N PRO A 92 12.12 -3.54 6.43
CA PRO A 92 11.36 -3.20 7.61
C PRO A 92 10.89 -4.49 8.29
N ARG A 93 10.98 -4.53 9.62
CA ARG A 93 10.33 -5.58 10.40
C ARG A 93 8.86 -5.18 10.63
N GLN A 94 8.09 -6.04 11.31
CA GLN A 94 6.69 -5.73 11.67
C GLN A 94 6.54 -4.44 12.49
N ASP A 95 7.60 -4.01 13.17
CA ASP A 95 7.67 -2.79 13.98
C ASP A 95 8.17 -1.55 13.21
N PHE A 96 8.46 -1.68 11.91
CA PHE A 96 8.87 -0.60 11.01
C PHE A 96 9.98 0.29 11.59
N ILE A 97 10.81 -0.26 12.47
CA ILE A 97 11.80 0.52 13.19
C ILE A 97 12.86 0.97 12.20
N VAL A 98 12.95 2.30 12.05
CA VAL A 98 14.07 2.97 11.41
C VAL A 98 14.80 3.75 12.50
N ASP A 99 15.64 3.03 13.24
CA ASP A 99 16.28 3.45 14.49
C ASP A 99 17.42 4.46 14.32
N ALA A 100 17.93 4.62 13.11
CA ALA A 100 19.05 5.52 12.84
C ALA A 100 18.92 6.19 11.47
N PRO A 101 19.38 7.46 11.34
CA PRO A 101 19.57 8.06 10.04
C PRO A 101 20.60 7.27 9.25
N ILE A 102 20.41 7.21 7.93
CA ILE A 102 21.43 6.68 7.04
C ILE A 102 22.62 7.65 7.03
N ALA A 103 23.80 7.13 7.37
CA ALA A 103 25.03 7.89 7.34
C ALA A 103 25.31 8.42 5.93
N GLY A 104 25.60 9.72 5.81
CA GLY A 104 25.86 10.37 4.53
C GLY A 104 24.63 10.59 3.64
N ALA A 105 23.43 10.31 4.15
CA ALA A 105 22.20 10.63 3.45
C ALA A 105 21.62 11.98 3.87
N GLN A 106 20.99 12.66 2.93
CA GLN A 106 20.37 13.96 3.18
C GLN A 106 19.15 14.17 2.27
N ALA A 107 18.15 14.86 2.81
CA ALA A 107 16.99 15.34 2.09
C ALA A 107 17.00 16.87 1.99
N HIS A 108 16.55 17.39 0.86
CA HIS A 108 16.37 18.82 0.61
C HIS A 108 14.94 19.07 0.13
N ILE A 109 14.30 20.12 0.62
CA ILE A 109 12.99 20.55 0.14
C ILE A 109 13.16 21.86 -0.63
N HIS A 110 12.73 21.88 -1.88
CA HIS A 110 12.64 23.09 -2.67
C HIS A 110 11.27 23.19 -3.34
N ARG A 111 10.45 24.15 -2.91
CA ARG A 111 9.05 24.30 -3.35
C ARG A 111 8.28 23.01 -3.06
N ALA A 112 7.63 22.42 -4.07
CA ALA A 112 6.86 21.20 -3.95
C ALA A 112 7.71 19.91 -4.10
N GLN A 113 9.03 20.04 -4.22
CA GLN A 113 9.91 18.91 -4.50
C GLN A 113 10.75 18.55 -3.28
N VAL A 114 10.81 17.25 -3.00
CA VAL A 114 11.73 16.65 -2.03
C VAL A 114 12.80 15.92 -2.84
N THR A 115 14.06 16.24 -2.59
CA THR A 115 15.22 15.59 -3.21
C THR A 115 15.99 14.83 -2.14
N VAL A 116 16.21 13.55 -2.35
CA VAL A 116 17.00 12.65 -1.50
C VAL A 116 18.32 12.34 -2.19
N GLN A 117 19.41 12.40 -1.42
CA GLN A 117 20.73 11.99 -1.86
C GLN A 117 21.32 11.02 -0.83
N LEU A 118 21.93 9.94 -1.31
CA LEU A 118 22.66 8.96 -0.49
C LEU A 118 24.15 9.02 -0.86
N GLU A 119 25.04 9.19 0.11
CA GLU A 119 26.47 9.02 -0.13
C GLU A 119 26.79 7.61 -0.65
N GLY A 120 27.58 7.52 -1.71
CA GLY A 120 27.88 6.24 -2.37
C GLY A 120 26.83 5.80 -3.41
N TRP A 121 25.74 6.56 -3.58
CA TRP A 121 24.81 6.43 -4.70
C TRP A 121 25.03 7.56 -5.73
N ALA A 122 24.93 7.24 -7.02
CA ALA A 122 25.25 8.19 -8.08
C ALA A 122 24.18 9.27 -8.29
N ASP A 123 22.91 8.88 -8.20
CA ASP A 123 21.78 9.76 -8.50
C ASP A 123 21.20 10.43 -7.24
N ALA A 124 20.56 11.57 -7.43
CA ALA A 124 19.63 12.13 -6.46
C ALA A 124 18.20 11.86 -6.92
N TRP A 125 17.36 11.37 -6.01
CA TRP A 125 15.96 11.05 -6.31
C TRP A 125 15.09 12.24 -5.94
N THR A 126 14.24 12.68 -6.86
CA THR A 126 13.38 13.86 -6.65
C THR A 126 11.92 13.48 -6.88
N GLY A 127 11.07 13.75 -5.89
CA GLY A 127 9.64 13.49 -5.95
C GLY A 127 8.84 14.73 -5.57
N THR A 128 7.60 14.80 -6.06
CA THR A 128 6.66 15.85 -5.65
C THR A 128 6.01 15.44 -4.33
N ALA A 129 5.98 16.34 -3.37
CA ALA A 129 5.30 16.16 -2.08
C ALA A 129 4.17 17.18 -1.93
N THR A 130 3.05 16.75 -1.37
CA THR A 130 1.99 17.69 -0.95
C THR A 130 2.51 18.59 0.17
N ARG A 131 1.81 19.70 0.42
CA ARG A 131 2.15 20.59 1.53
C ARG A 131 2.12 19.88 2.88
N GLU A 132 1.12 19.02 3.08
CA GLU A 132 0.99 18.19 4.29
C GLU A 132 2.21 17.30 4.52
N VAL A 133 2.70 16.62 3.48
CA VAL A 133 3.91 15.80 3.56
C VAL A 133 5.13 16.67 3.88
N GLN A 134 5.30 17.83 3.24
CA GLN A 134 6.42 18.73 3.51
C GLN A 134 6.43 19.27 4.94
N ASP A 135 5.26 19.72 5.43
CA ASP A 135 5.11 20.23 6.79
C ASP A 135 5.52 19.15 7.80
N ARG A 136 5.14 17.89 7.56
CA ARG A 136 5.54 16.76 8.39
C ARG A 136 7.04 16.44 8.28
N ILE A 137 7.65 16.53 7.11
CA ILE A 137 9.12 16.36 6.95
C ILE A 137 9.87 17.40 7.79
N HIS A 138 9.41 18.66 7.78
CA HIS A 138 10.01 19.73 8.57
C HIS A 138 9.84 19.50 10.07
N GLU A 139 8.66 19.08 10.50
CA GLU A 139 8.37 18.76 11.90
C GLU A 139 9.28 17.64 12.41
N LEU A 140 9.38 16.54 11.65
CA LEU A 140 10.15 15.37 12.02
C LEU A 140 11.65 15.49 11.77
N GLY A 141 12.09 16.46 10.97
CA GLY A 141 13.49 16.60 10.57
C GLY A 141 13.94 15.52 9.59
N GLY A 142 13.06 15.02 8.74
CA GLY A 142 13.42 13.98 7.77
C GLY A 142 12.22 13.20 7.24
N LEU A 143 12.54 12.17 6.46
CA LEU A 143 11.56 11.25 5.89
C LEU A 143 12.08 9.83 5.81
N ILE A 144 11.15 8.88 5.72
CA ILE A 144 11.46 7.51 5.33
C ILE A 144 11.64 7.48 3.81
N VAL A 145 12.66 6.77 3.35
CA VAL A 145 12.82 6.38 1.95
C VAL A 145 12.65 4.88 1.84
N GLY A 146 11.67 4.48 1.03
CA GLY A 146 11.39 3.09 0.67
C GLY A 146 11.91 2.79 -0.73
N VAL A 147 12.88 1.90 -0.87
CA VAL A 147 13.42 1.50 -2.17
C VAL A 147 12.91 0.12 -2.57
N THR A 148 12.34 0.02 -3.76
CA THR A 148 11.82 -1.24 -4.34
C THR A 148 12.21 -1.38 -5.80
N THR A 149 12.23 -2.61 -6.30
CA THR A 149 12.32 -2.92 -7.73
C THR A 149 11.09 -3.67 -8.25
N ALA A 150 10.10 -3.93 -7.39
CA ALA A 150 8.96 -4.80 -7.69
C ALA A 150 7.78 -4.05 -8.34
N ILE A 151 7.68 -2.74 -8.16
CA ILE A 151 6.58 -1.93 -8.68
C ILE A 151 7.08 -0.60 -9.26
N ASN A 152 6.31 -0.02 -10.18
CA ASN A 152 6.42 1.38 -10.58
C ASN A 152 5.76 2.29 -9.52
N PRO A 153 6.48 3.19 -8.84
CA PRO A 153 5.89 4.06 -7.82
C PRO A 153 4.72 4.93 -8.29
N ASP A 154 4.62 5.24 -9.58
CA ASP A 154 3.47 5.97 -10.14
C ASP A 154 2.17 5.13 -10.10
N GLU A 155 2.28 3.80 -9.98
CA GLU A 155 1.16 2.85 -9.89
C GLU A 155 0.76 2.53 -8.44
N LEU A 156 1.51 3.03 -7.45
CA LEU A 156 1.15 2.96 -6.04
C LEU A 156 0.00 3.94 -5.77
N THR A 157 -1.22 3.40 -5.89
CA THR A 157 -2.47 4.15 -5.73
C THR A 157 -3.19 3.82 -4.44
N GLN A 158 -2.85 2.70 -3.81
CA GLN A 158 -3.49 2.18 -2.60
C GLN A 158 -2.44 1.73 -1.57
N TYR A 159 -2.76 1.87 -0.27
CA TYR A 159 -1.84 1.50 0.81
C TYR A 159 -1.62 -0.01 0.92
N ASP A 160 -2.60 -0.82 0.56
CA ASP A 160 -2.48 -2.29 0.55
C ASP A 160 -1.35 -2.77 -0.38
N GLN A 161 -1.14 -2.10 -1.52
CA GLN A 161 -0.01 -2.36 -2.42
C GLN A 161 1.32 -2.09 -1.72
N LEU A 162 1.41 -0.98 -0.97
CA LEU A 162 2.60 -0.66 -0.19
C LEU A 162 2.84 -1.71 0.91
N PHE A 163 1.81 -2.08 1.65
CA PHE A 163 1.90 -3.10 2.70
C PHE A 163 2.25 -4.47 2.14
N ALA A 164 1.74 -4.86 0.97
CA ALA A 164 2.13 -6.08 0.30
C ALA A 164 3.64 -6.12 0.01
N LEU A 165 4.24 -5.01 -0.45
CA LEU A 165 5.69 -4.90 -0.68
C LEU A 165 6.50 -4.99 0.61
N ILE A 166 5.96 -4.46 1.71
CA ILE A 166 6.61 -4.54 3.02
C ILE A 166 6.57 -6.00 3.52
N LEU A 167 5.39 -6.62 3.51
CA LEU A 167 5.20 -7.99 3.98
C LEU A 167 5.95 -9.03 3.13
N SER A 168 6.10 -8.78 1.81
CA SER A 168 6.91 -9.62 0.92
C SER A 168 8.42 -9.39 1.09
N GLY A 169 8.83 -8.34 1.81
CA GLY A 169 10.23 -7.96 1.97
C GLY A 169 10.87 -7.33 0.72
N GLU A 170 10.05 -6.93 -0.26
CA GLU A 170 10.46 -6.30 -1.52
C GLU A 170 10.65 -4.77 -1.42
N LEU A 171 10.57 -4.23 -0.20
CA LEU A 171 10.79 -2.83 0.11
C LEU A 171 11.89 -2.68 1.17
N LEU A 172 12.86 -1.80 0.93
CA LEU A 172 13.93 -1.47 1.86
C LEU A 172 13.75 -0.06 2.40
N PHE A 173 13.81 0.13 3.72
CA PHE A 173 13.60 1.40 4.41
C PHE A 173 14.88 2.01 4.95
N GLY A 174 14.90 3.35 4.97
CA GLY A 174 15.95 4.15 5.58
C GLY A 174 15.44 5.52 5.98
N TRP A 175 15.93 6.06 7.09
CA TRP A 175 15.58 7.41 7.53
C TRP A 175 16.58 8.38 6.94
N ILE A 176 16.07 9.36 6.20
CA ILE A 176 16.88 10.38 5.55
C ILE A 176 16.63 11.69 6.29
N PRO A 177 17.64 12.24 7.00
CA PRO A 177 17.48 13.50 7.70
C PRO A 177 17.29 14.64 6.70
N LEU A 178 16.47 15.62 7.07
CA LEU A 178 16.42 16.89 6.34
C LEU A 178 17.74 17.65 6.58
N ALA A 179 18.29 18.28 5.55
CA ALA A 179 19.55 19.02 5.68
C ALA A 179 19.49 20.03 6.85
N GLY A 180 20.49 19.99 7.73
CA GLY A 180 20.56 20.78 8.96
C GLY A 180 19.81 20.19 10.16
N THR A 181 19.32 18.94 10.06
CA THR A 181 18.67 18.20 11.16
C THR A 181 19.30 16.84 11.43
N GLU A 182 20.57 16.66 11.05
CA GLU A 182 21.30 15.39 11.12
C GLU A 182 21.40 14.82 12.55
N ASP A 183 21.41 15.69 13.56
CA ASP A 183 21.46 15.30 14.98
C ASP A 183 20.10 14.89 15.55
N ARG A 184 19.01 15.06 14.80
CA ARG A 184 17.68 14.62 15.24
C ARG A 184 17.59 13.10 15.12
N GLN A 185 17.39 12.44 16.24
CA GLN A 185 17.08 11.02 16.22
C GLN A 185 15.75 10.81 15.48
N PRO A 186 15.65 9.78 14.63
CA PRO A 186 14.38 9.37 14.08
C PRO A 186 13.40 9.07 15.22
N LEU A 187 12.12 9.32 14.97
CA LEU A 187 11.07 8.99 15.93
C LEU A 187 11.07 7.48 16.26
N ASP A 188 10.82 7.17 17.54
CA ASP A 188 10.70 5.82 18.12
C ASP A 188 9.77 4.88 17.32
N THR A 189 9.87 3.56 17.54
CA THR A 189 9.05 2.48 16.95
C THR A 189 7.65 2.87 16.44
N VAL A 190 7.35 2.51 15.18
CA VAL A 190 5.97 2.54 14.65
C VAL A 190 5.37 1.16 14.79
N THR A 191 4.27 1.02 15.52
CA THR A 191 3.55 -0.24 15.42
C THR A 191 2.75 -0.21 14.13
N VAL A 192 3.15 -1.02 13.15
CA VAL A 192 2.24 -1.27 12.03
C VAL A 192 1.18 -2.25 12.51
N PRO A 193 -0.09 -2.00 12.17
CA PRO A 193 -1.17 -2.92 12.50
C PRO A 193 -0.77 -4.33 12.09
N ASP A 194 -0.88 -5.30 13.01
CA ASP A 194 -0.57 -6.73 12.73
C ASP A 194 -1.35 -7.26 11.51
N SER A 195 -2.46 -6.60 11.18
CA SER A 195 -3.21 -6.77 9.94
C SER A 195 -3.76 -5.44 9.47
N VAL A 196 -3.50 -5.10 8.21
CA VAL A 196 -4.17 -3.99 7.54
C VAL A 196 -5.55 -4.46 7.11
N THR A 197 -6.57 -3.74 7.54
CA THR A 197 -7.95 -4.09 7.26
C THR A 197 -8.53 -3.11 6.25
N SER A 198 -8.93 -3.64 5.09
CA SER A 198 -9.63 -2.86 4.07
C SER A 198 -11.11 -2.77 4.41
N TYR A 199 -11.68 -1.58 4.24
CA TYR A 199 -13.09 -1.27 4.44
C TYR A 199 -13.70 -0.75 3.15
N LEU A 200 -14.99 -0.96 2.97
CA LEU A 200 -15.75 -0.42 1.86
C LEU A 200 -16.91 0.39 2.42
N LEU A 201 -16.89 1.70 2.12
CA LEU A 201 -18.00 2.61 2.36
C LEU A 201 -18.76 2.77 1.07
N HIS A 202 -20.06 2.53 1.14
CA HIS A 202 -20.98 2.83 0.06
C HIS A 202 -22.18 3.60 0.60
N TRP A 203 -22.58 4.65 -0.11
CA TRP A 203 -23.72 5.46 0.29
C TRP A 203 -24.47 6.02 -0.92
N GLY A 204 -25.74 6.30 -0.68
CA GLY A 204 -26.63 7.07 -1.53
C GLY A 204 -27.62 7.86 -0.66
N GLU A 205 -28.60 8.50 -1.30
CA GLU A 205 -29.63 9.28 -0.60
C GLU A 205 -30.48 8.42 0.35
N ARG A 206 -30.60 7.12 0.05
CA ARG A 206 -31.54 6.21 0.72
C ARG A 206 -30.90 5.08 1.52
N HIS A 207 -29.58 5.02 1.53
CA HIS A 207 -28.83 3.96 2.20
C HIS A 207 -27.38 4.36 2.44
N ALA A 208 -26.78 3.74 3.45
CA ALA A 208 -25.33 3.74 3.62
C ALA A 208 -24.91 2.43 4.27
N SER A 209 -23.75 1.91 3.88
CA SER A 209 -23.14 0.73 4.50
C SER A 209 -21.64 0.90 4.60
N ILE A 210 -21.10 0.49 5.73
CA ILE A 210 -19.66 0.34 5.95
C ILE A 210 -19.39 -1.12 6.31
N ALA A 211 -18.47 -1.74 5.59
CA ALA A 211 -18.16 -3.14 5.73
C ALA A 211 -16.66 -3.39 5.63
N GLN A 212 -16.14 -4.40 6.32
CA GLN A 212 -14.80 -4.91 6.15
C GLN A 212 -14.74 -5.76 4.87
N VAL A 213 -13.73 -5.56 4.02
CA VAL A 213 -13.48 -6.40 2.86
C VAL A 213 -12.79 -7.68 3.32
N LEU A 214 -13.45 -8.82 3.14
CA LEU A 214 -12.91 -10.13 3.51
C LEU A 214 -12.15 -10.78 2.36
N ALA A 215 -12.67 -10.66 1.15
CA ALA A 215 -12.07 -11.25 -0.05
C ALA A 215 -12.52 -10.51 -1.31
N ILE A 216 -11.71 -10.62 -2.36
CA ILE A 216 -11.98 -10.08 -3.71
C ILE A 216 -11.73 -11.19 -4.72
N THR A 217 -12.56 -11.25 -5.77
CA THR A 217 -12.38 -12.18 -6.89
C THR A 217 -12.69 -11.49 -8.22
N ASP A 218 -12.34 -12.16 -9.32
CA ASP A 218 -12.44 -11.66 -10.69
C ASP A 218 -13.90 -11.30 -11.09
N HIS A 219 -14.06 -10.19 -11.80
CA HIS A 219 -15.32 -9.73 -12.40
C HIS A 219 -15.98 -10.73 -13.36
N ALA A 220 -15.22 -11.68 -13.91
CA ALA A 220 -15.70 -12.66 -14.88
C ALA A 220 -16.67 -13.71 -14.29
N LEU A 221 -16.80 -13.80 -12.96
CA LEU A 221 -17.77 -14.70 -12.34
C LEU A 221 -19.20 -14.26 -12.63
N SER A 222 -20.04 -15.23 -13.01
CA SER A 222 -21.49 -15.07 -12.98
C SER A 222 -21.97 -14.83 -11.55
N GLU A 223 -23.14 -14.23 -11.38
CA GLU A 223 -23.77 -13.99 -10.07
C GLU A 223 -23.82 -15.26 -9.19
N SER A 224 -24.32 -16.37 -9.73
CA SER A 224 -24.34 -17.66 -9.00
C SER A 224 -22.93 -18.13 -8.61
N GLY A 225 -21.95 -17.96 -9.50
CA GLY A 225 -20.56 -18.33 -9.21
C GLY A 225 -19.92 -17.46 -8.13
N ALA A 226 -20.29 -16.17 -8.07
CA ALA A 226 -19.86 -15.27 -6.99
C ALA A 226 -20.49 -15.67 -5.64
N PHE A 227 -21.74 -16.14 -5.63
CA PHE A 227 -22.39 -16.63 -4.42
C PHE A 227 -21.75 -17.92 -3.90
N ASP A 228 -21.45 -18.86 -4.80
CA ASP A 228 -20.77 -20.11 -4.44
C ASP A 228 -19.38 -19.79 -3.87
N TRP A 229 -18.59 -18.96 -4.56
CA TRP A 229 -17.29 -18.49 -4.08
C TRP A 229 -17.37 -17.84 -2.70
N ALA A 230 -18.30 -16.91 -2.49
CA ALA A 230 -18.45 -16.23 -1.21
C ALA A 230 -18.86 -17.18 -0.07
N THR A 231 -19.72 -18.15 -0.38
CA THR A 231 -20.16 -19.17 0.57
C THR A 231 -18.99 -20.07 0.97
N GLU A 232 -18.14 -20.48 0.01
CA GLU A 232 -16.92 -21.22 0.30
C GLU A 232 -15.96 -20.43 1.19
N GLN A 233 -15.79 -19.12 0.95
CA GLN A 233 -14.93 -18.27 1.79
C GLN A 233 -15.45 -18.15 3.24
N LEU A 234 -16.77 -17.98 3.43
CA LEU A 234 -17.36 -17.82 4.76
C LEU A 234 -17.42 -19.12 5.56
N PHE A 235 -17.61 -20.25 4.88
CA PHE A 235 -17.95 -21.52 5.52
C PHE A 235 -16.96 -22.65 5.17
N ALA A 236 -15.73 -22.33 4.78
CA ALA A 236 -14.68 -23.29 4.49
C ALA A 236 -14.52 -24.37 5.59
N GLU A 237 -14.71 -23.97 6.86
CA GLU A 237 -14.61 -24.86 8.02
C GLU A 237 -15.96 -25.42 8.50
N THR A 238 -17.09 -24.94 7.97
CA THR A 238 -18.45 -25.31 8.44
C THR A 238 -19.43 -25.56 7.27
N PRO A 239 -19.22 -26.63 6.48
CA PRO A 239 -19.85 -26.80 5.16
C PRO A 239 -21.34 -27.19 5.14
N GLN A 240 -22.13 -26.93 6.19
CA GLN A 240 -23.48 -27.51 6.32
C GLN A 240 -24.63 -26.53 6.57
N TRP A 241 -24.43 -25.22 6.41
CA TRP A 241 -25.56 -24.29 6.51
C TRP A 241 -26.26 -24.03 5.17
N PRO A 242 -27.61 -24.04 5.14
CA PRO A 242 -28.33 -23.53 4.00
C PRO A 242 -28.11 -22.02 3.94
N VAL A 243 -27.42 -21.59 2.90
CA VAL A 243 -27.08 -20.20 2.64
C VAL A 243 -28.00 -19.70 1.54
N GLU A 244 -28.75 -18.63 1.84
CA GLU A 244 -29.60 -17.96 0.86
C GLU A 244 -29.14 -16.49 0.75
N TRP A 245 -28.54 -16.17 -0.39
CA TRP A 245 -28.21 -14.79 -0.75
C TRP A 245 -29.46 -14.07 -1.24
N ARG A 246 -29.73 -12.88 -0.69
CA ARG A 246 -30.91 -12.08 -1.03
C ARG A 246 -30.51 -10.75 -1.62
N PRO A 247 -31.19 -10.24 -2.67
CA PRO A 247 -30.86 -8.94 -3.23
C PRO A 247 -31.07 -7.82 -2.22
N VAL A 248 -30.22 -6.80 -2.26
CA VAL A 248 -30.41 -5.56 -1.51
C VAL A 248 -31.33 -4.64 -2.33
N GLU A 249 -32.47 -4.24 -1.77
CA GLU A 249 -33.50 -3.50 -2.50
C GLU A 249 -32.99 -2.17 -3.08
N GLU A 250 -32.14 -1.45 -2.34
CA GLU A 250 -31.60 -0.15 -2.74
C GLU A 250 -30.31 -0.25 -3.58
N ASP A 251 -29.76 -1.45 -3.76
CA ASP A 251 -28.49 -1.67 -4.45
C ASP A 251 -28.53 -2.99 -5.25
N PRO A 252 -29.00 -2.95 -6.52
CA PRO A 252 -29.08 -4.15 -7.35
C PRO A 252 -27.72 -4.76 -7.73
N ALA A 253 -26.59 -4.13 -7.39
CA ALA A 253 -25.27 -4.74 -7.52
C ALA A 253 -24.84 -5.51 -6.26
N ALA A 254 -25.71 -5.61 -5.24
CA ALA A 254 -25.41 -6.22 -3.97
C ALA A 254 -26.45 -7.25 -3.52
N TRP A 255 -25.95 -8.31 -2.91
CA TRP A 255 -26.73 -9.34 -2.24
C TRP A 255 -26.23 -9.49 -0.82
N TYR A 256 -27.13 -9.85 0.10
CA TYR A 256 -26.80 -10.04 1.49
C TYR A 256 -27.15 -11.44 1.98
N LEU A 257 -26.37 -11.87 2.97
CA LEU A 257 -26.59 -13.06 3.78
C LEU A 257 -26.59 -12.61 5.25
N LEU A 258 -27.56 -13.08 6.02
CA LEU A 258 -27.56 -12.95 7.47
C LEU A 258 -27.09 -14.26 8.08
N ASP A 259 -25.99 -14.23 8.83
CA ASP A 259 -25.65 -15.29 9.77
C ASP A 259 -26.43 -15.05 11.08
N PRO A 260 -27.45 -15.86 11.37
CA PRO A 260 -28.30 -15.66 12.54
C PRO A 260 -27.61 -16.04 13.85
N LEU A 261 -26.57 -16.90 13.84
CA LEU A 261 -25.87 -17.27 15.07
C LEU A 261 -24.85 -16.21 15.47
N ALA A 262 -24.10 -15.67 14.51
CA ALA A 262 -23.17 -14.58 14.76
C ALA A 262 -23.86 -13.21 14.82
N ALA A 263 -25.13 -13.13 14.40
CA ALA A 263 -25.87 -11.89 14.17
C ALA A 263 -25.09 -10.92 13.25
N ARG A 264 -24.49 -11.47 12.18
CA ARG A 264 -23.64 -10.73 11.23
C ARG A 264 -24.28 -10.69 9.85
N PHE A 265 -24.16 -9.55 9.19
CA PHE A 265 -24.51 -9.40 7.79
C PHE A 265 -23.27 -9.49 6.93
N TYR A 266 -23.36 -10.28 5.87
CA TYR A 266 -22.36 -10.36 4.83
C TYR A 266 -22.95 -9.86 3.54
N PHE A 267 -22.20 -9.07 2.77
CA PHE A 267 -22.58 -8.66 1.43
C PHE A 267 -21.64 -9.31 0.41
N VAL A 268 -22.22 -9.72 -0.72
CA VAL A 268 -21.47 -9.94 -1.96
C VAL A 268 -21.88 -8.84 -2.91
N ARG A 269 -20.89 -8.13 -3.45
CA ARG A 269 -21.14 -6.94 -4.26
C ARG A 269 -20.29 -6.92 -5.51
N GLN A 270 -20.92 -6.58 -6.64
CA GLN A 270 -20.24 -6.41 -7.91
C GLN A 270 -19.70 -4.99 -8.06
N HIS A 271 -18.41 -4.88 -8.38
CA HIS A 271 -17.72 -3.65 -8.75
C HIS A 271 -17.10 -3.80 -10.15
N GLU A 272 -16.69 -2.69 -10.75
CA GLU A 272 -15.97 -2.70 -12.04
C GLU A 272 -14.65 -3.49 -11.98
N ASP A 273 -14.03 -3.59 -10.80
CA ASP A 273 -12.76 -4.30 -10.56
C ASP A 273 -12.94 -5.76 -10.11
N GLY A 274 -14.17 -6.21 -9.84
CA GLY A 274 -14.43 -7.58 -9.39
C GLY A 274 -15.61 -7.73 -8.44
N TRP A 275 -15.76 -8.94 -7.90
CA TRP A 275 -16.71 -9.24 -6.83
C TRP A 275 -16.02 -9.11 -5.48
N LYS A 276 -16.70 -8.46 -4.53
CA LYS A 276 -16.18 -8.23 -3.17
C LYS A 276 -17.08 -8.92 -2.16
N LEU A 277 -16.49 -9.73 -1.27
CA LEU A 277 -17.13 -10.28 -0.09
C LEU A 277 -16.86 -9.38 1.11
N LEU A 278 -17.92 -8.93 1.76
CA LEU A 278 -17.88 -7.87 2.76
C LEU A 278 -18.54 -8.33 4.06
N ALA A 279 -17.92 -8.10 5.22
CA ALA A 279 -18.55 -8.22 6.53
C ALA A 279 -19.08 -6.86 6.98
N VAL A 280 -20.40 -6.69 7.01
CA VAL A 280 -21.05 -5.40 7.29
C VAL A 280 -20.91 -5.04 8.76
N LEU A 281 -20.29 -3.89 9.04
CA LEU A 281 -20.16 -3.34 10.39
C LEU A 281 -21.40 -2.52 10.80
N SER A 282 -21.94 -1.75 9.86
CA SER A 282 -23.16 -0.97 10.06
C SER A 282 -23.84 -0.66 8.73
N ARG A 283 -25.16 -0.55 8.79
CA ARG A 283 -26.02 -0.15 7.67
C ARG A 283 -27.05 0.87 8.14
N ILE A 284 -27.35 1.84 7.29
CA ILE A 284 -28.49 2.75 7.37
C ILE A 284 -29.39 2.44 6.17
N SER A 285 -30.68 2.29 6.43
CA SER A 285 -31.75 2.22 5.43
C SER A 285 -32.70 3.38 5.67
N GLY A 286 -33.10 4.11 4.64
CA GLY A 286 -33.86 5.35 4.79
C GLY A 286 -32.96 6.56 4.56
N ASP A 287 -32.99 7.60 5.40
CA ASP A 287 -32.21 8.82 5.14
C ASP A 287 -30.70 8.52 5.19
N GLY A 288 -30.09 8.39 4.01
CA GLY A 288 -28.65 8.17 3.84
C GLY A 288 -27.87 9.46 3.97
N PHE A 289 -26.74 9.55 3.28
CA PHE A 289 -25.90 10.74 3.30
C PHE A 289 -25.99 11.48 1.97
N ALA A 290 -26.22 12.79 2.04
CA ALA A 290 -26.22 13.64 0.85
C ALA A 290 -24.79 13.93 0.35
N THR A 291 -23.80 13.87 1.24
CA THR A 291 -22.42 14.27 0.93
C THR A 291 -21.40 13.22 1.35
N GLU A 292 -20.28 13.17 0.61
CA GLU A 292 -19.14 12.30 0.92
C GLU A 292 -18.53 12.55 2.31
N PRO A 293 -18.28 13.81 2.75
CA PRO A 293 -17.68 14.04 4.05
C PRO A 293 -18.53 13.54 5.23
N GLU A 294 -19.85 13.64 5.14
CA GLU A 294 -20.77 13.13 6.16
C GLU A 294 -20.74 11.60 6.23
N ALA A 295 -20.79 10.94 5.07
CA ALA A 295 -20.71 9.48 4.98
C ALA A 295 -19.38 8.96 5.52
N ARG A 296 -18.27 9.62 5.15
CA ARG A 296 -16.92 9.30 5.62
C ARG A 296 -16.79 9.45 7.13
N ALA A 297 -17.20 10.58 7.69
CA ALA A 297 -17.13 10.82 9.13
C ALA A 297 -17.96 9.80 9.93
N TRP A 298 -19.14 9.43 9.43
CA TRP A 298 -19.94 8.35 10.00
C TRP A 298 -19.22 7.00 9.94
N ALA A 299 -18.66 6.63 8.78
CA ALA A 299 -17.97 5.37 8.60
C ALA A 299 -16.75 5.23 9.52
N GLU A 300 -15.94 6.29 9.63
CA GLU A 300 -14.78 6.36 10.54
C GLU A 300 -15.20 6.13 12.00
N GLN A 301 -16.32 6.73 12.44
CA GLN A 301 -16.85 6.49 13.79
C GLN A 301 -17.35 5.05 13.99
N VAL A 302 -17.96 4.45 12.97
CA VAL A 302 -18.42 3.06 13.05
C VAL A 302 -17.22 2.12 13.16
N VAL A 303 -16.20 2.28 12.30
CA VAL A 303 -14.99 1.46 12.32
C VAL A 303 -14.34 1.56 13.70
N LEU A 304 -14.06 2.77 14.17
CA LEU A 304 -13.46 2.98 15.50
C LEU A 304 -14.26 2.30 16.62
N ARG A 305 -15.59 2.45 16.64
CA ARG A 305 -16.42 1.84 17.70
C ARG A 305 -16.54 0.32 17.61
N ARG A 306 -16.43 -0.27 16.43
CA ARG A 306 -16.67 -1.70 16.19
C ARG A 306 -15.40 -2.52 16.21
N THR A 307 -14.27 -1.93 15.84
CA THR A 307 -13.00 -2.65 15.66
C THR A 307 -11.84 -2.04 16.44
N ASP A 308 -12.04 -0.88 17.09
CA ASP A 308 -10.97 -0.11 17.76
C ASP A 308 -9.84 0.33 16.81
N GLN A 309 -10.12 0.35 15.50
CA GLN A 309 -9.17 0.77 14.46
C GLN A 309 -9.49 2.17 13.92
N HIS A 310 -8.46 2.88 13.46
CA HIS A 310 -8.63 4.17 12.80
C HIS A 310 -8.48 4.01 11.29
N VAL A 311 -9.48 4.45 10.52
CA VAL A 311 -9.34 4.54 9.06
C VAL A 311 -8.43 5.72 8.76
N PHE A 312 -7.28 5.44 8.17
CA PHE A 312 -6.26 6.45 7.91
C PHE A 312 -6.25 6.94 6.48
N ASP A 313 -6.79 6.17 5.54
CA ASP A 313 -6.93 6.56 4.14
C ASP A 313 -8.30 6.20 3.59
N TRP A 314 -8.81 7.05 2.69
CA TRP A 314 -9.97 6.77 1.87
C TRP A 314 -9.64 7.09 0.41
N SER A 315 -9.76 6.09 -0.45
CA SER A 315 -9.60 6.23 -1.89
C SER A 315 -10.92 5.93 -2.60
N ARG A 316 -11.12 6.55 -3.77
CA ARG A 316 -12.30 6.25 -4.59
C ARG A 316 -12.20 4.82 -5.11
N ALA A 317 -13.18 4.00 -4.78
CA ALA A 317 -13.23 2.64 -5.27
C ALA A 317 -13.70 2.60 -6.73
N ALA A 318 -13.41 1.50 -7.41
CA ALA A 318 -14.06 1.16 -8.67
C ALA A 318 -15.59 1.23 -8.49
N GLY A 319 -16.27 1.84 -9.46
CA GLY A 319 -17.69 2.14 -9.34
C GLY A 319 -18.52 0.87 -9.22
N THR A 320 -19.71 1.02 -8.65
CA THR A 320 -20.83 0.13 -8.98
C THR A 320 -21.50 0.70 -10.22
N ALA A 321 -22.19 -0.13 -11.03
CA ALA A 321 -22.93 0.34 -12.21
C ALA A 321 -24.13 1.29 -11.90
N LEU A 322 -24.23 1.77 -10.67
CA LEU A 322 -25.36 2.49 -10.10
C LEU A 322 -24.96 3.87 -9.58
N PRO A 323 -25.91 4.82 -9.54
CA PRO A 323 -25.72 6.10 -8.88
C PRO A 323 -25.51 5.89 -7.37
N GLY A 324 -24.31 6.24 -6.93
CA GLY A 324 -23.82 6.11 -5.57
C GLY A 324 -22.32 6.34 -5.57
N SER A 325 -21.76 6.66 -4.42
CA SER A 325 -20.32 6.81 -4.28
C SER A 325 -19.79 5.65 -3.45
N THR A 326 -18.64 5.12 -3.85
CA THR A 326 -17.95 4.06 -3.14
C THR A 326 -16.54 4.54 -2.80
N LEU A 327 -16.15 4.39 -1.54
CA LEU A 327 -14.79 4.60 -1.07
C LEU A 327 -14.24 3.30 -0.49
N THR A 328 -12.97 3.04 -0.73
CA THR A 328 -12.20 2.00 -0.03
C THR A 328 -11.39 2.69 1.05
N GLY A 329 -11.59 2.27 2.30
CA GLY A 329 -10.86 2.74 3.46
C GLY A 329 -9.78 1.75 3.86
N THR A 330 -8.63 2.22 4.32
CA THR A 330 -7.62 1.35 4.94
C THR A 330 -7.52 1.72 6.42
N ALA A 331 -7.62 0.73 7.29
CA ALA A 331 -7.52 0.93 8.74
C ALA A 331 -6.59 -0.07 9.41
N GLY A 332 -6.16 0.30 10.60
CA GLY A 332 -5.40 -0.53 11.52
C GLY A 332 -5.14 0.19 12.83
#